data_AF-E0UGS0-F1
#
_entry.id   AF-E0UGS0-F1
#
_cell.length_a   1.000
_cell.length_b   1.000
_cell.length_c   1.000
_cell.angle_alpha   90.00
_cell.angle_beta   90.00
_cell.angle_gamma   90.00
#
_symmetry.space_group_name_H-M   'P 1'
#
loop_
_entity.id
_entity.type
_entity.pdbx_description
1 polymer ?
#
loop_
_entity_poly.entity_id
_entity_poly.type
_entity_poly.pdbx_seq_one_letter_code
_entity_poly.pdbx_strand_id
1 'polypeptide(L)' 'MELNSKTHQLEYVYRNELIKAGVDPHKATQAAKTMTEKELLLIGEIWEQWGNVLAKSEQTVLAS' A
#
# COMPACT_ATOMS: atom_id res chain seq x y z
N MET A 1 -3.57 -5.33 25.90
CA MET A 1 -2.39 -5.28 25.01
C MET A 1 -2.81 -5.54 23.55
N GLU A 2 -3.77 -4.76 23.02
CA GLU A 2 -4.37 -5.03 21.69
C GLU A 2 -4.05 -3.97 20.62
N LEU A 3 -3.47 -2.82 20.99
CA LEU A 3 -3.07 -1.81 20.01
C LEU A 3 -1.88 -2.27 19.16
N ASN A 4 -0.93 -2.95 19.78
CA ASN A 4 0.34 -3.32 19.14
C ASN A 4 0.18 -4.37 18.03
N SER A 5 -0.90 -5.16 18.03
CA SER A 5 -1.17 -6.17 16.99
C SER A 5 -1.80 -5.58 15.73
N LYS A 6 -2.61 -4.53 15.84
CA LYS A 6 -3.29 -3.90 14.70
C LYS A 6 -2.33 -3.12 13.82
N THR A 7 -1.46 -2.32 14.43
CA THR A 7 -0.44 -1.57 13.70
C THR A 7 0.51 -2.54 12.96
N HIS A 8 0.96 -3.62 13.62
CA HIS A 8 1.80 -4.65 12.96
C HIS A 8 1.10 -5.33 11.77
N GLN A 9 -0.22 -5.53 11.85
CA GLN A 9 -0.99 -6.08 10.74
C GLN A 9 -1.07 -5.10 9.56
N LEU A 10 -1.28 -3.81 9.84
CA LEU A 10 -1.30 -2.76 8.80
C LEU A 10 0.07 -2.59 8.13
N GLU A 11 1.15 -2.59 8.91
CA GLU A 11 2.52 -2.57 8.39
C GLU A 11 2.78 -3.77 7.47
N TYR A 12 2.35 -4.97 7.88
CA TYR A 12 2.52 -6.20 7.10
C TYR A 12 1.79 -6.13 5.75
N VAL A 13 0.53 -5.70 5.76
CA VAL A 13 -0.28 -5.55 4.55
C VAL A 13 0.35 -4.52 3.63
N TYR A 14 0.63 -3.32 4.13
CA TYR A 14 1.20 -2.24 3.33
C TYR A 14 2.56 -2.62 2.72
N ARG A 15 3.47 -3.24 3.50
CA ARG A 15 4.75 -3.75 3.01
C ARG A 15 4.55 -4.72 1.84
N ASN A 16 3.61 -5.67 1.98
CA ASN A 16 3.40 -6.68 0.95
C ASN A 16 2.81 -6.08 -0.34
N GLU A 17 1.92 -5.11 -0.23
CA GLU A 17 1.39 -4.39 -1.39
C GLU A 17 2.47 -3.59 -2.12
N LEU A 18 3.38 -2.93 -1.40
CA LEU A 18 4.55 -2.28 -2.00
C LEU A 18 5.44 -3.28 -2.75
N ILE A 19 5.70 -4.46 -2.17
CA ILE A 19 6.51 -5.50 -2.82
C ILE A 19 5.81 -6.01 -4.09
N LYS A 20 4.48 -6.22 -4.05
CA LYS A 20 3.71 -6.61 -5.24
C LYS A 20 3.76 -5.55 -6.34
N ALA A 21 3.80 -4.27 -5.96
CA ALA A 21 3.99 -3.15 -6.88
C ALA A 21 5.44 -3.01 -7.40
N GLY A 22 6.35 -3.92 -7.01
CA GLY A 22 7.73 -3.95 -7.49
C GLY A 22 8.72 -3.13 -6.66
N VAL A 23 8.30 -2.62 -5.50
CA VAL A 23 9.21 -1.92 -4.58
C VAL A 23 10.17 -2.93 -3.93
N ASP A 24 11.43 -2.55 -3.84
CA ASP A 24 12.46 -3.33 -3.13
C ASP A 24 12.00 -3.72 -1.70
N PRO A 25 12.14 -5.00 -1.29
CA PRO A 25 11.65 -5.46 0.01
C PRO A 25 12.23 -4.73 1.22
N HIS A 26 13.48 -4.27 1.14
CA HIS A 26 14.10 -3.51 2.23
C HIS A 26 13.46 -2.13 2.34
N LYS A 27 13.31 -1.42 1.22
CA LYS A 27 12.62 -0.13 1.16
C LYS A 27 11.14 -0.24 1.57
N ALA A 28 10.45 -1.28 1.13
CA ALA A 28 9.05 -1.54 1.53
C ALA A 28 8.91 -1.77 3.03
N THR A 29 9.86 -2.51 3.64
CA THR A 29 9.89 -2.73 5.09
C THR A 29 10.18 -1.45 5.85
N GLN A 30 11.12 -0.61 5.37
CA GLN A 30 11.40 0.68 5.98
C GLN A 30 10.18 1.61 5.90
N ALA A 31 9.55 1.72 4.73
CA ALA A 31 8.37 2.53 4.53
C ALA A 31 7.23 2.13 5.47
N ALA A 32 6.95 0.82 5.61
CA ALA A 32 5.92 0.35 6.53
C ALA A 32 6.19 0.72 7.98
N LYS A 33 7.44 0.60 8.46
CA LYS A 33 7.83 0.94 9.83
C LYS A 33 7.91 2.43 10.14
N THR A 34 8.01 3.28 9.11
CA THR A 34 8.09 4.74 9.29
C THR A 34 6.71 5.38 9.41
N MET A 35 5.68 4.74 8.86
CA MET A 35 4.32 5.29 8.83
C MET A 35 3.60 5.09 10.17
N THR A 36 2.73 6.05 10.50
CA THR A 36 1.79 5.91 11.62
C THR A 36 0.60 5.04 11.24
N GLU A 37 -0.10 4.50 12.26
CA GLU A 37 -1.34 3.73 12.05
C GLU A 37 -2.38 4.49 11.20
N LYS A 38 -2.55 5.79 11.46
CA LYS A 38 -3.50 6.64 10.74
C LYS A 38 -3.14 6.78 9.26
N GLU A 39 -1.84 6.93 8.96
CA GLU A 39 -1.37 7.02 7.58
C GLU A 39 -1.54 5.68 6.85
N LEU A 40 -1.23 4.56 7.52
CA LEU A 40 -1.43 3.23 6.96
C LEU A 40 -2.91 2.96 6.64
N LEU A 41 -3.83 3.37 7.53
CA LEU A 41 -5.27 3.26 7.30
C LEU A 41 -5.71 4.11 6.11
N LEU A 42 -5.30 5.38 6.07
CA LEU A 42 -5.63 6.29 4.96
C LEU A 42 -5.11 5.75 3.63
N ILE A 43 -3.89 5.23 3.62
CA ILE A 43 -3.30 4.60 2.43
C ILE A 43 -4.15 3.40 2.00
N GLY A 44 -4.57 2.55 2.92
CA GLY A 44 -5.46 1.42 2.61
C GLY A 44 -6.77 1.87 1.95
N GLU A 45 -7.39 2.94 2.43
CA GLU A 45 -8.64 3.49 1.87
C GLU A 45 -8.47 4.04 0.44
N ILE A 46 -7.30 4.60 0.13
CA ILE A 46 -6.99 5.12 -1.20
C ILE A 46 -6.38 4.07 -2.13
N TRP A 47 -5.81 2.98 -1.62
CA TRP A 47 -5.08 2.00 -2.44
C TRP A 47 -5.98 1.31 -3.47
N GLU A 48 -7.20 0.93 -3.08
CA GLU A 48 -8.21 0.41 -4.02
C GLU A 48 -8.58 1.46 -5.09
N GLN A 49 -8.63 2.74 -4.71
CA GLN A 49 -8.90 3.83 -5.65
C GLN A 49 -7.73 4.01 -6.62
N TRP A 50 -6.49 3.87 -6.16
CA TRP A 50 -5.29 3.90 -6.99
C TRP A 50 -5.23 2.76 -8.00
N GLY A 51 -5.60 1.54 -7.60
CA GLY A 51 -5.72 0.41 -8.54
C GLY A 51 -6.69 0.70 -9.69
N ASN A 52 -7.82 1.36 -9.40
CA ASN A 52 -8.78 1.77 -10.43
C ASN A 52 -8.25 2.87 -11.36
N VAL A 53 -7.41 3.78 -10.86
CA VAL A 53 -6.77 4.82 -11.69
C VAL A 53 -5.77 4.21 -12.66
N LEU A 54 -4.95 3.26 -12.21
CA LEU A 54 -3.99 2.55 -13.05
C LEU A 54 -4.68 1.76 -14.15
N ALA A 55 -5.70 0.96 -13.82
CA ALA A 55 -6.45 0.16 -14.78
C ALA A 55 -7.12 1.03 -15.88
N LYS A 56 -7.66 2.20 -15.51
CA LYS A 56 -8.24 3.16 -16.47
C LYS A 56 -7.18 3.82 -17.37
N SER A 57 -6.00 4.07 -16.82
CA SER A 57 -4.88 4.66 -17.57
C SER A 57 -4.35 3.68 -18.61
N GLU A 58 -4.25 2.39 -18.29
CA GLU A 58 -3.84 1.33 -19.23
C GLU A 58 -4.88 1.10 -20.35
N GLN A 59 -6.18 1.16 -20.04
CA GLN A 59 -7.24 1.09 -21.05
C GLN A 59 -7.19 2.26 -22.03
N THR A 60 -6.85 3.46 -21.56
CA THR A 60 -6.74 4.65 -22.41
C THR A 60 -5.57 4.56 -23.39
N VAL A 61 -4.44 3.99 -22.96
CA VAL A 61 -3.26 3.78 -23.82
C VAL A 61 -3.50 2.70 -24.88
N LEU A 62 -4.29 1.67 -24.58
CA LEU A 62 -4.61 0.60 -25.54
C LEU A 62 -5.73 0.95 -26.53
N ALA A 63 -6.54 1.97 -26.24
CA ALA A 63 -7.59 2.48 -27.14
C ALA A 63 -7.12 3.67 -28.02
N SER A 64 -5.85 4.09 -27.91
CA SER A 64 -5.26 5.21 -28.65
C SER A 64 -4.35 4.73 -29.78
#